data_AF-A0A2K1KMC1-F1
#
_entry.id   AF-A0A2K1KMC1-F1
#
_cell.length_a   1.000
_cell.length_b   1.000
_cell.length_c   1.000
_cell.angle_alpha   90.00
_cell.angle_beta   90.00
_cell.angle_gamma   90.00
#
_symmetry.space_group_name_H-M   'P 1'
#
loop_
_entity.id
_entity.type
_entity.pdbx_description
1 polymer ?
#
loop_
_entity_poly.entity_id
_entity_poly.type
_entity_poly.pdbx_seq_one_letter_code
_entity_poly.pdbx_strand_id
1 'polypeptide(L)'
;LTLLRILNLKNCIRLKALPNSIGNLFSIQWFCIKGCDRLILFLKELCNLTSLIIFDINKYKNLTLLPKELGNLIALTIFDISRWKNLTSLPKELKILHL
;
A
#
# COMPACT_ATOMS: atom_id res chain seq x y z
N LEU A 1 -19.47 6.68 0.97
CA LEU A 1 -18.36 5.78 0.59
C LEU A 1 -17.61 5.19 1.81
N THR A 2 -17.99 5.48 3.05
CA THR A 2 -17.32 5.03 4.29
C THR A 2 -17.37 3.52 4.55
N LEU A 3 -18.04 2.73 3.69
CA LEU A 3 -18.15 1.28 3.83
C LEU A 3 -17.32 0.51 2.79
N LEU A 4 -16.56 1.19 1.93
CA LEU A 4 -15.76 0.51 0.91
C LEU A 4 -14.69 -0.35 1.59
N ARG A 5 -14.81 -1.68 1.45
CA ARG A 5 -13.85 -2.64 2.02
C ARG A 5 -12.76 -3.06 1.05
N ILE A 6 -13.05 -3.02 -0.25
CA ILE A 6 -12.14 -3.48 -1.29
C ILE A 6 -11.96 -2.36 -2.30
N LEU A 7 -10.70 -1.97 -2.52
CA LEU A 7 -10.30 -1.08 -3.59
C LEU A 7 -9.33 -1.82 -4.52
N ASN A 8 -9.77 -2.04 -5.76
CA ASN A 8 -8.97 -2.75 -6.75
C ASN A 8 -8.67 -1.82 -7.93
N LEU A 9 -7.41 -1.40 -8.04
CA LEU A 9 -6.88 -0.57 -9.13
C LEU A 9 -5.94 -1.38 -10.03
N LYS A 10 -6.05 -2.71 -10.04
CA LYS A 10 -5.18 -3.59 -10.82
C LYS A 10 -5.14 -3.15 -12.28
N ASN A 11 -3.93 -3.09 -12.84
CA ASN A 11 -3.64 -2.73 -14.23
C ASN A 11 -4.11 -1.33 -14.64
N CYS A 12 -4.25 -0.39 -13.69
CA CYS A 12 -4.44 1.02 -14.03
C CYS A 12 -3.13 1.64 -14.55
N ILE A 13 -2.71 1.24 -15.76
CA ILE A 13 -1.41 1.58 -16.36
C ILE A 13 -1.20 3.08 -16.62
N ARG A 14 -2.27 3.89 -16.62
CA ARG A 14 -2.22 5.34 -16.79
C ARG A 14 -2.28 6.12 -15.47
N LEU A 15 -2.54 5.45 -14.35
CA LEU A 15 -2.63 6.08 -13.04
C LEU A 15 -1.25 6.57 -12.61
N LYS A 16 -1.14 7.86 -12.29
CA LYS A 16 0.12 8.49 -11.87
C LYS A 16 0.22 8.76 -10.38
N ALA A 17 -0.91 9.03 -9.72
CA ALA A 17 -0.99 9.34 -8.30
C ALA A 17 -2.35 8.91 -7.76
N LEU A 18 -2.44 8.68 -6.46
CA LEU A 18 -3.72 8.58 -5.76
C LEU A 18 -4.14 9.99 -5.29
N PRO A 19 -5.44 10.25 -5.14
CA PRO A 19 -5.86 11.50 -4.53
C PRO A 19 -5.52 11.49 -3.04
N ASN A 20 -5.21 12.66 -2.46
CA ASN A 20 -4.98 12.80 -1.02
C ASN A 20 -6.14 12.27 -0.15
N SER A 21 -7.35 12.24 -0.70
CA SER A 21 -8.55 11.70 -0.04
C SER A 21 -8.56 10.16 0.07
N ILE A 22 -7.58 9.45 -0.50
CA ILE A 22 -7.50 7.98 -0.39
C ILE A 22 -7.42 7.53 1.08
N GLY A 23 -6.74 8.31 1.94
CA GLY A 23 -6.64 8.07 3.38
C GLY A 23 -7.98 8.18 4.11
N ASN A 24 -9.04 8.74 3.50
CA ASN A 24 -10.37 8.82 4.11
C ASN A 24 -11.17 7.51 3.97
N LEU A 25 -10.60 6.49 3.32
CA LEU A 25 -11.22 5.18 3.13
C LEU A 25 -10.92 4.25 4.32
N PHE A 26 -11.30 4.70 5.52
CA PHE A 26 -10.95 4.08 6.81
C PHE A 26 -11.37 2.60 6.96
N SER A 27 -12.38 2.17 6.19
CA SER A 27 -12.91 0.79 6.23
C SER A 27 -12.32 -0.14 5.17
N ILE A 28 -11.34 0.31 4.37
CA ILE A 28 -10.66 -0.57 3.42
C ILE A 28 -9.93 -1.66 4.18
N GLN A 29 -10.17 -2.89 3.76
CA GLN A 29 -9.52 -4.11 4.23
C GLN A 29 -8.61 -4.71 3.15
N TRP A 30 -8.92 -4.50 1.87
CA TRP A 30 -8.08 -4.94 0.75
C TRP A 30 -7.84 -3.82 -0.25
N PHE A 31 -6.58 -3.48 -0.47
CA PHE A 31 -6.14 -2.57 -1.52
C PHE A 31 -5.21 -3.28 -2.51
N CYS A 32 -5.52 -3.22 -3.81
CA CYS A 32 -4.68 -3.78 -4.88
C CYS A 32 -4.30 -2.70 -5.89
N ILE A 33 -2.99 -2.55 -6.16
CA ILE A 33 -2.43 -1.66 -7.20
C ILE A 33 -1.49 -2.41 -8.16
N LYS A 34 -1.63 -3.73 -8.22
CA LYS A 34 -0.82 -4.61 -9.08
C LYS A 34 -0.85 -4.14 -10.54
N GLY A 35 0.32 -3.97 -11.16
CA GLY A 35 0.45 -3.55 -12.56
C GLY A 35 0.20 -2.05 -12.82
N CYS A 36 0.15 -1.22 -11.78
CA CYS A 36 0.13 0.24 -11.90
C CYS A 36 1.54 0.79 -12.08
N ASP A 37 2.20 0.46 -13.18
CA ASP A 37 3.64 0.73 -13.38
C ASP A 37 3.99 2.24 -13.44
N ARG A 38 3.00 3.13 -13.67
CA ARG A 38 3.17 4.59 -13.68
C ARG A 38 2.76 5.27 -12.39
N LEU A 39 2.16 4.53 -11.44
CA LEU A 39 1.73 5.10 -10.17
C LEU A 39 2.98 5.45 -9.37
N ILE A 40 3.01 6.67 -8.85
CA ILE A 40 3.93 7.11 -7.80
C ILE A 40 3.11 7.07 -6.52
N LEU A 41 3.40 6.07 -5.69
CA LEU A 41 2.72 5.88 -4.42
C LEU A 41 3.42 6.65 -3.31
N PHE A 42 2.72 7.61 -2.70
CA PHE A 42 3.17 8.25 -1.47
C PHE A 42 2.49 7.59 -0.27
N LEU A 43 3.23 6.82 0.52
CA LEU A 43 2.65 6.07 1.65
C LEU A 43 2.07 6.97 2.75
N LYS A 44 2.49 8.24 2.82
CA LYS A 44 1.82 9.25 3.66
C LYS A 44 0.33 9.42 3.32
N GLU A 45 -0.09 9.12 2.10
CA GLU A 45 -1.49 9.19 1.69
C GLU A 45 -2.30 7.99 2.22
N LEU A 46 -1.61 6.88 2.55
CA LEU A 46 -2.22 5.67 3.07
C LEU A 46 -2.18 5.56 4.59
N CYS A 47 -1.60 6.54 5.30
CA CYS A 47 -1.33 6.46 6.74
C CYS A 47 -2.59 6.21 7.61
N ASN A 48 -3.76 6.57 7.09
CA ASN A 48 -5.04 6.45 7.78
C ASN A 48 -5.81 5.15 7.43
N LEU A 49 -5.25 4.28 6.58
CA LEU A 49 -5.85 2.99 6.24
C LEU A 49 -5.59 1.95 7.33
N THR A 50 -5.96 2.27 8.57
CA THR A 50 -5.66 1.45 9.77
C THR A 50 -6.39 0.11 9.78
N SER A 51 -7.48 -0.04 9.00
CA SER A 51 -8.23 -1.29 8.82
C SER A 51 -7.69 -2.17 7.69
N LEU A 52 -6.64 -1.75 6.98
CA LEU A 52 -6.11 -2.46 5.81
C LEU A 52 -5.44 -3.76 6.23
N ILE A 53 -5.99 -4.89 5.78
CA ILE A 53 -5.51 -6.25 6.10
C ILE A 53 -4.58 -6.75 5.00
N ILE A 54 -4.93 -6.48 3.75
CA ILE A 54 -4.22 -6.96 2.56
C ILE A 54 -3.84 -5.78 1.68
N PHE A 55 -2.53 -5.59 1.49
CA PHE A 55 -2.02 -4.62 0.52
C PHE A 55 -1.25 -5.32 -0.59
N ASP A 56 -1.93 -5.56 -1.72
CA ASP A 56 -1.34 -6.23 -2.89
C ASP A 56 -0.70 -5.20 -3.83
N ILE A 57 0.62 -5.13 -3.73
CA ILE A 57 1.49 -4.30 -4.58
C ILE A 57 2.43 -5.16 -5.42
N ASN A 58 2.09 -6.43 -5.64
CA ASN A 58 2.91 -7.34 -6.42
C ASN A 58 3.08 -6.79 -7.85
N LYS A 59 4.30 -6.88 -8.40
CA LYS A 59 4.73 -6.28 -9.68
C LYS A 59 4.78 -4.74 -9.71
N TYR A 60 4.56 -4.04 -8.60
CA TYR A 60 4.87 -2.61 -8.53
C TYR A 60 6.39 -2.42 -8.50
N LYS A 61 6.93 -1.65 -9.45
CA LYS A 61 8.40 -1.56 -9.70
C LYS A 61 9.04 -0.27 -9.17
N ASN A 62 8.23 0.71 -8.77
CA ASN A 62 8.72 2.06 -8.45
C ASN A 62 9.08 2.25 -6.98
N LEU A 63 8.91 1.23 -6.13
CA LEU A 63 9.22 1.32 -4.70
C LEU A 63 10.66 0.87 -4.44
N THR A 64 11.51 1.83 -4.05
CA THR A 64 12.92 1.60 -3.72
C THR A 64 13.15 1.54 -2.21
N LEU A 65 12.29 2.19 -1.42
CA LEU A 65 12.37 2.25 0.04
C LEU A 65 10.98 2.16 0.65
N LEU A 66 10.86 1.37 1.70
CA LEU A 66 9.68 1.37 2.55
C LEU A 66 9.84 2.44 3.64
N PRO A 67 8.97 3.45 3.68
CA PRO A 67 9.02 4.52 4.66
C PRO A 67 8.30 4.10 5.96
N LYS A 68 8.60 4.82 7.04
CA LYS A 68 8.10 4.53 8.39
C LYS A 68 6.57 4.55 8.52
N GLU A 69 5.89 5.28 7.64
CA GLU A 69 4.43 5.45 7.64
C GLU A 69 3.68 4.12 7.37
N LEU A 70 4.35 3.11 6.81
CA LEU A 70 3.79 1.76 6.69
C LEU A 70 3.45 1.15 8.05
N GLY A 71 4.16 1.55 9.12
CA GLY A 71 3.84 1.16 10.49
C GLY A 71 2.48 1.62 10.99
N ASN A 72 1.83 2.57 10.31
CA ASN A 72 0.47 3.01 10.65
C ASN A 72 -0.60 2.01 10.17
N LEU A 73 -0.25 1.08 9.28
CA LEU A 73 -1.15 0.03 8.79
C LEU A 73 -1.22 -1.13 9.80
N ILE A 74 -1.68 -0.82 11.02
CA ILE A 74 -1.61 -1.73 12.17
C ILE A 74 -2.36 -3.05 11.99
N ALA A 75 -3.38 -3.09 11.12
CA ALA A 75 -4.15 -4.31 10.80
C ALA A 75 -3.55 -5.11 9.64
N LEU A 76 -2.44 -4.66 9.03
CA LEU A 76 -1.86 -5.30 7.86
C LEU A 76 -1.26 -6.66 8.24
N THR A 77 -1.83 -7.73 7.68
CA THR A 77 -1.37 -9.11 7.88
C THR A 77 -0.78 -9.72 6.62
N ILE A 78 -1.13 -9.19 5.45
CA ILE A 78 -0.62 -9.70 4.16
C ILE A 78 0.02 -8.55 3.39
N PHE A 79 1.34 -8.60 3.29
CA PHE A 79 2.17 -7.64 2.57
C PHE A 79 3.25 -8.34 1.73
N ASP A 80 2.91 -8.71 0.50
CA ASP A 80 3.82 -9.42 -0.40
C ASP A 80 4.72 -8.45 -1.19
N ILE A 81 5.97 -8.36 -0.77
CA ILE A 81 7.06 -7.61 -1.42
C ILE A 81 8.11 -8.53 -2.07
N SER A 82 7.83 -9.84 -2.20
CA SER A 82 8.78 -10.86 -2.68
C SER A 82 9.36 -10.59 -4.08
N ARG A 83 8.68 -9.77 -4.88
CA ARG A 83 9.10 -9.43 -6.25
C ARG A 83 9.88 -8.11 -6.36
N TRP A 84 10.19 -7.46 -5.24
CA TRP A 84 10.92 -6.20 -5.23
C TRP A 84 12.42 -6.42 -5.25
N LYS A 85 13.00 -6.37 -6.46
CA LYS A 85 14.42 -6.65 -6.68
C LYS A 85 15.36 -5.54 -6.21
N ASN A 86 14.87 -4.33 -6.02
CA ASN A 86 15.67 -3.15 -5.68
C ASN A 86 15.54 -2.73 -4.21
N LEU A 87 14.87 -3.54 -3.38
CA LEU A 87 14.68 -3.22 -1.97
C LEU A 87 15.97 -3.52 -1.21
N THR A 88 16.65 -2.47 -0.75
CA THR A 88 17.95 -2.60 -0.06
C THR A 88 17.83 -2.71 1.45
N SER A 89 16.71 -2.28 2.03
CA SER A 89 16.45 -2.35 3.46
C SER A 89 14.96 -2.38 3.78
N LEU A 90 14.64 -2.94 4.95
CA LEU A 90 13.32 -2.92 5.56
C LEU A 90 13.31 -1.90 6.71
N PRO A 91 12.31 -1.01 6.81
CA PRO A 91 12.18 -0.10 7.94
C PRO A 91 11.91 -0.89 9.21
N LYS A 92 12.46 -0.43 10.33
CA LYS A 92 12.26 -1.06 11.65
C LYS A 92 10.79 -1.09 12.06
N GLU A 93 9.99 -0.18 11.50
CA GLU A 93 8.55 -0.08 11.69
C GLU A 93 7.81 -1.29 11.13
N LEU A 94 8.39 -2.08 10.22
CA LEU A 94 7.80 -3.37 9.84
C LEU A 94 7.76 -4.38 10.99
N LYS A 95 8.63 -4.25 12.00
CA LYS A 95 8.65 -5.16 13.17
C LYS A 95 7.40 -5.02 14.04
N ILE A 96 6.68 -3.90 13.94
CA ILE A 96 5.43 -3.71 14.69
C ILE A 96 4.23 -4.31 13.96
N LEU A 97 4.41 -4.65 12.67
CA LEU A 97 3.41 -5.35 11.89
C LEU A 97 3.61 -6.84 12.13
N HIS A 98 2.55 -7.55 12.51
CA HIS A 98 2.54 -9.00 12.68
C HIS A 98 2.43 -9.70 11.33
N LEU A 99 3.36 -9.40 10.41
CA LEU A 99 3.44 -9.93 9.04
C LEU A 99 3.99 -11.36 8.98
#